data_AF-A0A7J8NFY3-F1
#
_entry.id   AF-A0A7J8NFY3-F1
#
_cell.length_a   1.000
_cell.length_b   1.000
_cell.length_c   1.000
_cell.angle_alpha   90.00
_cell.angle_beta   90.00
_cell.angle_gamma   90.00
#
_symmetry.space_group_name_H-M   'P 1'
#
loop_
_entity.id
_entity.type
_entity.pdbx_description
1 polymer ?
#
loop_
_entity_poly.entity_id
_entity_poly.type
_entity_poly.pdbx_seq_one_letter_code
_entity_poly.pdbx_strand_id
1 'polypeptide(L)' 'MVAAAMIAQHFEAIIKDHPKMKLREIQRRCASKMHVNVTTGCCYKAKKPVKEKMAGNYKEEFHLL' A
#
# COMPACT_ATOMS: atom_id res chain seq x y z
N MET A 1 4.84 -17.91 -0.36
CA MET A 1 4.98 -16.65 0.41
C MET A 1 4.24 -15.57 -0.37
N VAL A 2 3.28 -14.85 0.23
CA VAL A 2 2.56 -13.78 -0.50
C VAL A 2 3.54 -12.67 -0.84
N ALA A 3 3.65 -12.35 -2.13
CA ALA A 3 4.51 -11.27 -2.59
C ALA A 3 3.91 -9.91 -2.19
N ALA A 4 4.74 -9.02 -1.67
CA ALA A 4 4.35 -7.65 -1.34
C ALA A 4 3.72 -6.91 -2.55
N ALA A 5 4.14 -7.26 -3.77
CA ALA A 5 3.57 -6.74 -5.01
C ALA A 5 2.07 -7.07 -5.17
N MET A 6 1.66 -8.30 -4.83
CA MET A 6 0.26 -8.73 -4.94
C MET A 6 -0.63 -7.96 -3.95
N ILE A 7 -0.13 -7.72 -2.74
CA ILE A 7 -0.80 -6.90 -1.73
C ILE A 7 -0.89 -5.44 -2.21
N ALA A 8 0.21 -4.92 -2.77
CA ALA A 8 0.25 -3.54 -3.28
C ALA A 8 -0.77 -3.33 -4.39
N GLN A 9 -0.90 -4.27 -5.33
CA GLN A 9 -1.92 -4.22 -6.38
C GLN A 9 -3.34 -4.29 -5.81
N HIS A 10 -3.61 -5.25 -4.93
CA HIS A 10 -4.96 -5.45 -4.37
C HIS A 10 -5.42 -4.27 -3.49
N PHE A 11 -4.50 -3.64 -2.77
CA PHE A 11 -4.80 -2.51 -1.88
C PHE A 11 -4.44 -1.15 -2.47
N GLU A 12 -4.06 -1.05 -3.74
CA GLU A 12 -3.54 0.19 -4.33
C GLU A 12 -4.54 1.34 -4.13
N ALA A 13 -5.78 1.14 -4.58
CA ALA A 13 -6.85 2.14 -4.48
C ALA A 13 -7.14 2.56 -3.02
N ILE A 14 -7.13 1.60 -2.09
CA ILE A 14 -7.38 1.87 -0.66
C ILE A 14 -6.22 2.66 -0.04
N ILE A 15 -4.98 2.37 -0.43
CA ILE A 15 -3.81 3.12 0.01
C ILE A 15 -3.80 4.52 -0.62
N LYS A 16 -4.32 4.69 -1.85
CA LYS A 16 -4.50 5.99 -2.52
C LYS A 16 -5.52 6.87 -1.81
N ASP A 17 -6.68 6.32 -1.50
CA ASP A 17 -7.76 7.03 -0.82
C ASP A 17 -7.39 7.36 0.64
N HIS A 18 -6.61 6.47 1.28
CA HIS A 18 -6.20 6.62 2.67
C HIS A 18 -4.67 6.48 2.86
N PRO A 19 -3.85 7.46 2.41
CA PRO A 19 -2.39 7.36 2.45
C PRO A 19 -1.83 7.27 3.89
N LYS A 20 -2.58 7.72 4.89
CA LYS A 20 -2.27 7.64 6.33
C LYS A 20 -2.70 6.33 7.01
N MET A 21 -3.29 5.38 6.27
CA MET A 21 -3.73 4.08 6.79
C MET A 21 -2.61 3.33 7.54
N LYS A 22 -2.89 2.78 8.73
CA LYS A 22 -1.90 2.08 9.54
C LYS A 22 -1.56 0.71 8.94
N LEU A 23 -0.30 0.25 9.07
CA LEU A 23 0.13 -1.07 8.57
C LEU A 23 -0.65 -2.23 9.18
N ARG A 24 -1.03 -2.11 10.46
CA ARG A 24 -1.87 -3.09 11.17
C ARG A 24 -3.24 -3.26 10.52
N GLU A 25 -3.78 -2.20 9.92
CA GLU A 25 -5.06 -2.27 9.22
C GLU A 25 -4.92 -2.97 7.87
N ILE A 26 -3.83 -2.71 7.13
CA ILE A 26 -3.50 -3.45 5.90
C ILE A 26 -3.37 -4.94 6.23
N GLN A 27 -2.64 -5.28 7.30
CA GLN A 27 -2.50 -6.66 7.76
C GLN A 27 -3.85 -7.32 8.08
N ARG A 28 -4.74 -6.64 8.84
CA ARG A 28 -6.09 -7.14 9.13
C ARG A 28 -6.91 -7.34 7.86
N ARG A 29 -6.83 -6.42 6.90
CA ARG A 29 -7.54 -6.56 5.63
C ARG A 29 -6.97 -7.68 4.76
N CYS A 30 -5.66 -7.91 4.78
CA CYS A 30 -5.07 -9.10 4.13
C CYS A 30 -5.61 -10.39 4.76
N ALA A 31 -5.66 -10.47 6.09
CA ALA A 31 -6.20 -11.64 6.78
C ALA A 31 -7.70 -11.84 6.50
N SER A 32 -8.48 -10.77 6.45
CA SER A 32 -9.94 -10.83 6.27
C SER A 32 -10.39 -10.98 4.81
N LYS A 33 -9.70 -10.35 3.84
CA LYS A 33 -10.12 -10.35 2.42
C LYS A 33 -9.42 -11.39 1.57
N MET A 34 -8.15 -11.65 1.89
CA MET A 34 -7.32 -12.57 1.10
C MET A 34 -7.07 -13.89 1.86
N HIS A 35 -7.49 -14.00 3.12
CA HIS A 35 -7.23 -15.16 3.99
C HIS A 35 -5.74 -15.48 4.14
N VAL A 36 -4.88 -14.45 4.07
CA VAL A 36 -3.42 -14.59 4.19
C VAL A 36 -2.90 -13.88 5.42
N ASN A 37 -2.09 -14.58 6.20
CA ASN A 37 -1.36 -13.96 7.29
C ASN A 37 -0.08 -13.31 6.76
N VAL A 38 0.04 -12.00 6.92
CA VAL A 38 1.17 -11.22 6.41
C VAL A 38 1.88 -10.52 7.55
N THR A 39 3.20 -10.43 7.46
CA THR A 39 3.99 -9.69 8.44
C THR A 39 3.87 -8.19 8.20
N THR A 40 4.10 -7.40 9.26
CA THR A 40 4.15 -5.93 9.17
C THR A 40 5.17 -5.45 8.13
N GLY A 41 6.32 -6.14 8.02
CA GLY A 41 7.34 -5.83 7.02
C GLY A 41 6.86 -6.02 5.58
N CYS A 42 6.05 -7.06 5.31
CA CYS A 42 5.43 -7.25 4.00
C CYS A 42 4.44 -6.13 3.68
N CYS A 43 3.62 -5.73 4.65
CA CYS A 43 2.69 -4.60 4.52
C CYS A 43 3.42 -3.28 4.23
N TYR A 44 4.56 -3.04 4.89
CA TYR A 44 5.39 -1.86 4.62
C TYR A 44 5.93 -1.86 3.18
N LYS A 45 6.49 -2.99 2.72
CA LYS A 45 6.99 -3.15 1.35
C LYS A 45 5.88 -3.01 0.30
N ALA A 46 4.65 -3.40 0.62
CA ALA A 46 3.50 -3.21 -0.26
C ALA A 46 3.06 -1.73 -0.31
N LYS A 47 3.06 -1.05 0.84
CA LYS A 47 2.58 0.34 0.95
C LYS A 47 3.58 1.36 0.38
N LYS A 48 4.88 1.17 0.59
CA LYS A 48 5.95 2.10 0.18
C LYS A 48 5.88 2.51 -1.31
N PRO A 49 5.88 1.59 -2.28
CA PRO A 49 5.88 1.96 -3.71
C PRO A 49 4.60 2.68 -4.13
N VAL A 50 3.46 2.34 -3.53
CA VAL A 50 2.17 3.00 -3.81
C VAL A 50 2.21 4.46 -3.35
N LYS A 51 2.80 4.74 -2.17
CA LYS A 51 3.00 6.11 -1.68
C LYS A 51 4.05 6.88 -2.50
N GLU A 52 5.15 6.23 -2.90
CA GLU A 52 6.18 6.87 -3.72
C GLU A 52 5.63 7.26 -5.10
N LYS A 53 4.81 6.39 -5.71
CA LYS A 53 4.11 6.69 -6.96
C LYS A 53 3.19 7.90 -6.84
N MET A 54 2.44 8.04 -5.74
CA MET A 54 1.65 9.25 -5.47
C MET A 54 2.51 10.50 -5.30
N ALA A 55 3.62 10.41 -4.58
CA ALA A 55 4.50 11.56 -4.37
C ALA A 55 5.13 12.03 -5.69
N GLY A 56 5.49 11.09 -6.57
CA GLY A 56 5.94 11.37 -7.94
C GLY A 56 4.83 12.02 -8.78
N ASN A 57 3.64 11.40 -8.82
CA ASN A 57 2.48 11.96 -9.50
C ASN A 57 2.11 13.35 -9.00
N TYR A 58 2.17 13.62 -7.70
CA TYR A 58 1.86 14.94 -7.14
C TYR A 58 2.88 16.01 -7.57
N LYS A 59 4.17 15.65 -7.69
CA LYS A 59 5.19 16.58 -8.21
C LYS A 59 5.00 16.87 -9.70
N GLU A 60 4.67 15.86 -10.50
CA GLU A 60 4.41 16.03 -11.93
C GLU A 60 3.09 16.77 -12.20
N GLU A 61 2.01 16.39 -11.50
CA GLU A 61 0.66 16.95 -11.70
C GLU A 61 0.54 18.40 -11.21
N PHE A 62 1.28 18.78 -10.16
CA PHE A 62 1.28 20.13 -9.62
C PHE A 62 2.55 20.94 -9.94
N HIS A 63 3.43 20.44 -10.82
CA HIS A 63 4.68 21.12 -11.24
C HIS A 63 5.49 21.70 -10.06
N LEU A 64 5.52 21.00 -8.93
CA LEU A 64 6.28 21.42 -7.76
C LEU A 64 7.76 21.08 -7.99
N LEU A 65 8.51 22.07 -8.51
CA LEU A 65 9.97 22.11 -8.61
C LEU A 65 10.61 21.96 -7.22
#